data_AF-X0TU35-F1
#
_entry.id   AF-X0TU35-F1
#
_cell.length_a   1.000
_cell.length_b   1.000
_cell.length_c   1.000
_cell.angle_alpha   90.00
_cell.angle_beta   90.00
_cell.angle_gamma   90.00
#
_symmetry.space_group_name_H-M   'P 1'
#
loop_
_entity.id
_entity.type
_entity.pdbx_description
1 polymer ?
#
loop_
_entity_poly.entity_id
_entity_poly.type
_entity_poly.pdbx_seq_one_letter_code
_entity_poly.pdbx_strand_id
1 'polypeptide(L)'
;DPTFNISGDGYNHNWIGTGTQIKTGLIFGNVQIPKGATILKANISMRGFGNDGDATARIHGFAQNNPPAFSSDGANKPSTRPLTSGNVDWPNTWTFTWQTFTTPDISKIVQEIVGRSGWSDGNNMGFVLSNPSGTGTNWSIVDYAGGIGHEIDLEVTFTTRTNMLTNGGFELGTYSPGGEPDGWQRDAFNYSNAEFTWDNTQSHVGEKSVKISASIPNDARWIQIVPVHTNTDYRLSGWIKTIEVNGEGPGTAGANIGLYGTWDHTTGLVRTNDWTYVYMDFNS
;
A
#
# COMPACT_ATOMS: atom_id res chain seq x y z
N ASP A 1 -10.72 -25.94 16.12
CA ASP A 1 -10.78 -25.21 17.40
C ASP A 1 -11.75 -25.88 18.37
N PRO A 2 -11.31 -26.96 19.04
CA PRO A 2 -12.15 -27.70 19.98
C PRO A 2 -12.32 -26.99 21.33
N THR A 3 -11.55 -25.94 21.61
CA THR A 3 -11.62 -25.12 22.84
C THR A 3 -11.41 -23.65 22.48
N PHE A 4 -12.49 -22.89 22.39
CA PHE A 4 -12.43 -21.46 22.07
C PHE A 4 -12.31 -20.64 23.36
N ASN A 5 -11.23 -19.86 23.45
CA ASN A 5 -10.88 -19.03 24.59
C ASN A 5 -10.81 -17.56 24.15
N ILE A 6 -11.11 -16.64 25.06
CA ILE A 6 -11.05 -15.19 24.82
C ILE A 6 -10.19 -14.53 25.88
N SER A 7 -9.43 -13.52 25.49
CA SER A 7 -8.62 -12.77 26.44
C SER A 7 -9.46 -12.28 27.64
N GLY A 8 -8.95 -12.52 28.85
CA GLY A 8 -9.65 -12.23 30.11
C GLY A 8 -10.41 -13.43 30.70
N ASP A 9 -10.38 -14.61 30.07
CA ASP A 9 -10.97 -15.85 30.59
C ASP A 9 -10.12 -16.57 31.66
N GLY A 10 -9.02 -15.94 32.10
CA GLY A 10 -8.03 -16.52 33.01
C GLY A 10 -6.84 -17.17 32.32
N TYR A 11 -6.87 -17.29 30.99
CA TYR A 11 -5.71 -17.65 30.17
C TYR A 11 -5.21 -16.40 29.42
N ASN A 12 -3.97 -16.02 29.67
CA ASN A 12 -3.31 -14.90 28.99
C ASN A 12 -2.40 -15.37 27.83
N HIS A 13 -2.26 -16.68 27.63
CA HIS A 13 -1.36 -17.29 26.66
C HIS A 13 -2.15 -17.80 25.44
N ASN A 14 -1.91 -17.17 24.29
CA ASN A 14 -2.56 -17.51 23.02
C ASN A 14 -1.56 -18.24 22.12
N TRP A 15 -1.80 -19.53 21.88
CA TRP A 15 -0.86 -20.40 21.16
C TRP A 15 -1.08 -20.41 19.65
N ILE A 16 0.01 -20.22 18.91
CA ILE A 16 0.12 -20.35 17.46
C ILE A 16 1.05 -21.53 17.18
N GLY A 17 0.86 -22.26 16.07
CA GLY A 17 1.82 -23.30 15.65
C GLY A 17 1.51 -24.73 16.14
N THR A 18 0.64 -24.89 17.15
CA THR A 18 0.21 -26.17 17.75
C THR A 18 -0.42 -27.17 16.78
N GLY A 19 -0.94 -26.70 15.66
CA GLY A 19 -1.48 -27.51 14.57
C GLY A 19 -2.30 -26.66 13.60
N THR A 20 -2.59 -27.21 12.42
CA THR A 20 -3.32 -26.49 11.35
C THR A 20 -4.75 -26.09 11.73
N GLN A 21 -5.31 -26.69 12.79
CA GLN A 21 -6.67 -26.42 13.28
C GLN A 21 -6.75 -25.28 14.31
N ILE A 22 -5.61 -24.81 14.82
CA ILE A 22 -5.55 -23.75 15.84
C ILE A 22 -5.36 -22.41 15.16
N LYS A 23 -6.17 -21.43 15.57
CA LYS A 23 -6.16 -20.09 15.03
C LYS A 23 -6.20 -19.09 16.17
N THR A 24 -5.26 -18.15 16.16
CA THR A 24 -5.24 -17.03 17.11
C THR A 24 -5.83 -15.81 16.42
N GLY A 25 -6.89 -15.24 17.00
CA GLY A 25 -7.51 -14.02 16.48
C GLY A 25 -7.11 -12.80 17.27
N LEU A 26 -6.87 -11.70 16.58
CA LEU A 26 -6.58 -10.39 17.17
C LEU A 26 -7.64 -9.39 16.69
N ILE A 27 -8.09 -8.52 17.59
CA ILE A 27 -8.97 -7.39 17.28
C ILE A 27 -8.36 -6.13 17.87
N PHE A 28 -8.01 -5.18 17.00
CA PHE A 28 -7.57 -3.84 17.34
C PHE A 28 -8.77 -2.92 17.24
N GLY A 29 -9.14 -2.30 18.36
CA GLY A 29 -10.26 -1.37 18.42
C GLY A 29 -9.86 0.03 17.97
N ASN A 30 -10.81 0.80 17.44
CA ASN A 30 -10.65 2.23 17.17
C ASN A 30 -9.43 2.58 16.28
N VAL A 31 -9.21 1.84 15.19
CA VAL A 31 -8.04 2.04 14.32
C VAL A 31 -8.20 3.34 13.52
N GLN A 32 -7.39 4.35 13.85
CA GLN A 32 -7.46 5.69 13.29
C GLN A 32 -6.77 5.78 11.91
N ILE A 33 -7.35 5.14 10.90
CA ILE A 33 -6.87 5.20 9.51
C ILE A 33 -8.02 5.70 8.63
N PRO A 34 -7.90 6.88 8.02
CA PRO A 34 -8.91 7.40 7.10
C PRO A 34 -9.15 6.48 5.91
N LYS A 35 -10.40 6.44 5.44
CA LYS A 35 -10.74 5.76 4.19
C LYS A 35 -9.95 6.36 3.02
N GLY A 36 -9.39 5.50 2.18
CA GLY A 36 -8.58 5.89 1.02
C GLY A 36 -7.11 6.18 1.35
N ALA A 37 -6.67 5.99 2.60
CA ALA A 37 -5.26 6.03 2.94
C ALA A 37 -4.46 4.97 2.15
N THR A 38 -3.27 5.36 1.70
CA THR A 38 -2.27 4.43 1.18
C THR A 38 -1.38 3.98 2.32
N ILE A 39 -1.36 2.67 2.60
CA ILE A 39 -0.56 2.07 3.65
C ILE A 39 0.86 1.89 3.13
N LEU A 40 1.82 2.51 3.83
CA LEU A 40 3.23 2.48 3.49
C LEU A 40 3.94 1.30 4.17
N LYS A 41 3.55 0.99 5.41
CA LYS A 41 4.09 -0.10 6.21
C LYS A 41 3.11 -0.47 7.30
N ALA A 42 3.01 -1.76 7.64
CA ALA A 42 2.28 -2.18 8.82
C ALA A 42 2.90 -3.42 9.46
N ASN A 43 2.97 -3.47 10.79
CA ASN A 43 3.49 -4.60 11.54
C ASN A 43 2.70 -4.78 12.83
N ILE A 44 2.64 -6.01 13.34
CA ILE A 44 2.12 -6.28 14.68
C ILE A 44 3.29 -6.67 15.58
N SER A 45 3.40 -6.01 16.73
CA SER A 45 4.38 -6.34 17.77
C SER A 45 3.68 -6.96 18.98
N MET A 46 4.25 -8.06 19.49
CA MET A 46 3.66 -8.80 20.60
C MET A 46 4.72 -9.47 21.47
N ARG A 47 4.49 -9.52 22.78
CA ARG A 47 5.35 -10.22 23.74
C ARG A 47 5.01 -11.70 23.80
N GLY A 48 6.01 -12.57 23.85
CA GLY A 48 5.77 -14.00 23.99
C GLY A 48 7.03 -14.84 24.11
N PHE A 49 6.88 -16.16 23.92
CA PHE A 49 7.99 -17.12 23.87
C PHE A 49 7.63 -18.38 23.07
N GLY A 50 8.60 -18.93 22.36
CA GLY A 50 8.47 -20.17 21.60
C GLY A 50 8.73 -21.43 22.42
N ASN A 51 8.34 -22.58 21.88
CA ASN A 51 9.04 -23.84 22.12
C ASN A 51 10.11 -24.03 21.03
N ASP A 52 11.23 -24.66 21.37
CA ASP A 52 12.38 -24.78 20.47
C ASP A 52 12.07 -25.50 19.14
N GLY A 53 12.34 -24.83 18.02
CA GLY A 53 12.25 -25.37 16.64
C GLY A 53 11.48 -24.48 15.65
N ASP A 54 11.16 -25.02 14.48
CA ASP A 54 10.76 -24.21 13.30
C ASP A 54 9.28 -24.38 12.95
N ALA A 55 8.56 -23.26 12.86
CA ALA A 55 7.20 -23.22 12.35
C ALA A 55 6.94 -21.92 11.59
N THR A 56 6.02 -21.97 10.64
CA THR A 56 5.54 -20.79 9.93
C THR A 56 4.22 -20.34 10.53
N ALA A 57 4.08 -19.04 10.80
CA ALA A 57 2.78 -18.43 11.07
C ALA A 57 2.27 -17.75 9.78
N ARG A 58 1.02 -18.02 9.39
CA ARG A 58 0.34 -17.31 8.32
C ARG A 58 -0.62 -16.29 8.89
N ILE A 59 -0.47 -15.04 8.46
CA ILE A 59 -1.27 -13.90 8.89
C ILE A 59 -2.26 -13.57 7.76
N HIS A 60 -3.54 -13.57 8.09
CA HIS A 60 -4.59 -12.93 7.30
C HIS A 60 -5.24 -11.81 8.09
N GLY A 61 -5.87 -10.87 7.38
CA GLY A 61 -6.84 -9.95 7.97
C GLY A 61 -8.24 -10.56 7.97
N PHE A 62 -9.13 -10.06 8.82
CA PHE A 62 -10.57 -10.29 8.65
C PHE A 62 -11.09 -9.36 7.54
N ALA A 63 -11.69 -9.95 6.51
CA ALA A 63 -12.31 -9.22 5.41
C ALA A 63 -13.68 -8.64 5.82
N GLN A 64 -13.67 -7.76 6.82
CA GLN A 64 -14.83 -7.10 7.40
C GLN A 64 -14.53 -5.61 7.59
N ASN A 65 -15.58 -4.78 7.50
CA ASN A 65 -15.42 -3.33 7.61
C ASN A 65 -15.15 -2.88 9.06
N ASN A 66 -15.83 -3.52 10.01
CA ASN A 66 -15.70 -3.27 11.45
C ASN A 66 -15.95 -4.60 12.19
N PRO A 67 -14.96 -5.51 12.26
CA PRO A 67 -15.10 -6.77 12.96
C PRO A 67 -15.42 -6.54 14.46
N PRO A 68 -16.47 -7.17 15.01
CA PRO A 68 -16.76 -7.07 16.44
C PRO A 68 -15.69 -7.80 17.26
N ALA A 69 -15.62 -7.49 18.56
CA ALA A 69 -14.90 -8.31 19.52
C ALA A 69 -15.40 -9.76 19.48
N PHE A 70 -14.56 -10.71 19.90
CA PHE A 70 -14.98 -12.10 19.99
C PHE A 70 -16.01 -12.30 21.11
N SER A 71 -16.96 -13.19 20.88
CA SER A 71 -18.03 -13.55 21.81
C SER A 71 -17.68 -14.85 22.52
N SER A 72 -17.91 -14.92 23.83
CA SER A 72 -17.59 -16.08 24.66
C SER A 72 -18.37 -17.34 24.28
N ASP A 73 -19.51 -17.21 23.59
CA ASP A 73 -20.27 -18.33 23.03
C ASP A 73 -19.62 -18.97 21.78
N GLY A 74 -18.53 -18.37 21.28
CA GLY A 74 -17.79 -18.84 20.12
C GLY A 74 -18.49 -18.63 18.78
N ALA A 75 -19.64 -17.93 18.74
CA ALA A 75 -20.44 -17.74 17.53
C ALA A 75 -19.70 -16.95 16.44
N ASN A 76 -18.74 -16.10 16.83
CA ASN A 76 -17.97 -15.25 15.92
C ASN A 76 -16.45 -15.47 16.05
N LYS A 77 -16.02 -16.68 16.42
CA LYS A 77 -14.60 -17.06 16.60
C LYS A 77 -13.77 -16.86 15.31
N PRO A 78 -12.43 -16.74 15.39
CA PRO A 78 -11.58 -16.39 14.24
C PRO A 78 -11.77 -17.29 13.02
N SER A 79 -12.01 -18.58 13.23
CA SER A 79 -12.21 -19.57 12.15
C SER A 79 -13.50 -19.40 11.35
N THR A 80 -14.46 -18.61 11.83
CA THR A 80 -15.76 -18.37 11.17
C THR A 80 -15.79 -17.08 10.35
N ARG A 81 -14.76 -16.23 10.46
CA ARG A 81 -14.74 -14.92 9.84
C ARG A 81 -14.17 -14.99 8.42
N PRO A 82 -14.72 -14.22 7.47
CA PRO A 82 -14.13 -14.11 6.14
C PRO A 82 -12.73 -13.49 6.24
N LEU A 83 -11.80 -13.99 5.42
CA LEU A 83 -10.41 -13.57 5.43
C LEU A 83 -10.07 -12.71 4.22
N THR A 84 -9.04 -11.88 4.35
CA THR A 84 -8.44 -11.17 3.22
C THR A 84 -7.92 -12.15 2.18
N SER A 85 -7.94 -11.73 0.92
CA SER A 85 -7.32 -12.50 -0.18
C SER A 85 -5.80 -12.58 0.00
N GLY A 86 -5.19 -11.46 0.39
CA GLY A 86 -3.78 -11.37 0.76
C GLY A 86 -3.48 -12.02 2.11
N ASN A 87 -2.29 -12.58 2.21
CA ASN A 87 -1.71 -13.11 3.44
C ASN A 87 -0.20 -12.94 3.45
N VAL A 88 0.40 -13.09 4.63
CA VAL A 88 1.85 -13.05 4.84
C VAL A 88 2.26 -14.29 5.61
N ASP A 89 3.23 -15.02 5.07
CA ASP A 89 3.91 -16.09 5.78
C ASP A 89 5.08 -15.54 6.57
N TRP A 90 5.16 -15.94 7.83
CA TRP A 90 6.19 -15.56 8.78
C TRP A 90 6.90 -16.81 9.28
N PRO A 91 7.94 -17.26 8.56
CA PRO A 91 8.81 -18.31 9.06
C PRO A 91 9.67 -17.76 10.19
N ASN A 92 9.78 -18.49 11.29
CA ASN A 92 10.69 -18.16 12.38
C ASN A 92 11.16 -19.43 13.10
N THR A 93 12.36 -19.34 13.69
CA THR A 93 12.82 -20.30 14.68
C THR A 93 12.39 -19.81 16.04
N TRP A 94 11.47 -20.54 16.65
CA TRP A 94 10.91 -20.22 17.95
C TRP A 94 11.86 -20.78 19.01
N THR A 95 12.21 -19.97 20.00
CA THR A 95 13.07 -20.38 21.12
C THR A 95 12.33 -20.12 22.43
N PHE A 96 12.66 -20.89 23.47
CA PHE A 96 12.14 -20.66 24.83
C PHE A 96 12.79 -19.44 25.51
N THR A 97 12.64 -18.28 24.86
CA THR A 97 13.13 -16.98 25.35
C THR A 97 12.00 -15.97 25.28
N TRP A 98 11.78 -15.27 26.38
CA TRP A 98 10.85 -14.15 26.44
C TRP A 98 11.36 -12.98 25.61
N GLN A 99 10.65 -12.69 24.52
CA GLN A 99 11.01 -11.62 23.62
C GLN A 99 9.79 -10.93 23.02
N THR A 100 10.04 -9.79 22.40
CA THR A 100 9.07 -9.12 21.55
C THR A 100 9.28 -9.64 20.14
N PHE A 101 8.20 -10.11 19.54
CA PHE A 101 8.19 -10.55 18.16
C PHE A 101 7.41 -9.53 17.34
N THR A 102 7.94 -9.22 16.16
CA THR A 102 7.31 -8.30 15.20
C THR A 102 7.08 -9.04 13.91
N THR A 103 5.84 -9.00 13.40
CA THR A 103 5.51 -9.64 12.12
C THR A 103 6.33 -9.03 10.98
N PRO A 104 6.50 -9.73 9.84
CA PRO A 104 6.89 -9.09 8.59
C PRO A 104 5.88 -8.00 8.20
N ASP A 105 6.20 -7.23 7.16
CA ASP A 105 5.30 -6.18 6.67
C ASP A 105 3.97 -6.78 6.19
N ILE A 106 2.89 -6.38 6.85
CA ILE A 106 1.51 -6.76 6.56
C ILE A 106 0.74 -5.62 5.86
N SER A 107 1.43 -4.60 5.36
CA SER A 107 0.85 -3.44 4.65
C SER A 107 -0.19 -3.82 3.60
N LYS A 108 0.05 -4.87 2.81
CA LYS A 108 -0.90 -5.37 1.79
C LYS A 108 -2.23 -5.86 2.39
N ILE A 109 -2.18 -6.52 3.55
CA ILE A 109 -3.38 -7.00 4.26
C ILE A 109 -4.16 -5.80 4.79
N VAL A 110 -3.47 -4.86 5.45
CA VAL A 110 -4.08 -3.63 5.98
C VAL A 110 -4.68 -2.79 4.86
N GLN A 111 -3.98 -2.67 3.72
CA GLN A 111 -4.45 -1.95 2.54
C GLN A 111 -5.72 -2.57 1.97
N GLU A 112 -5.83 -3.91 1.93
CA GLU A 112 -7.05 -4.61 1.50
C GLU A 112 -8.24 -4.25 2.41
N ILE A 113 -8.05 -4.20 3.73
CA ILE A 113 -9.10 -3.86 4.69
C ILE A 113 -9.51 -2.38 4.58
N VAL A 114 -8.54 -1.46 4.54
CA VAL A 114 -8.78 -0.01 4.44
C VAL A 114 -9.38 0.36 3.08
N GLY A 115 -9.10 -0.42 2.04
CA GLY A 115 -9.68 -0.27 0.70
C GLY A 115 -11.13 -0.73 0.57
N ARG A 116 -11.72 -1.35 1.60
CA ARG A 116 -13.12 -1.82 1.55
C ARG A 116 -14.09 -0.65 1.49
N SER A 117 -15.17 -0.80 0.73
CA SER A 117 -16.17 0.25 0.53
C SER A 117 -16.81 0.77 1.82
N GLY A 118 -16.94 -0.08 2.84
CA GLY A 118 -17.48 0.31 4.15
C GLY A 118 -16.43 0.55 5.24
N TRP A 119 -15.13 0.60 4.91
CA TRP A 119 -14.12 1.05 5.87
C TRP A 119 -14.40 2.51 6.26
N SER A 120 -14.20 2.83 7.54
CA SER A 120 -14.35 4.17 8.11
C SER A 120 -13.31 4.35 9.20
N ASP A 121 -12.87 5.59 9.39
CA ASP A 121 -11.93 5.94 10.45
C ASP A 121 -12.49 5.55 11.82
N GLY A 122 -11.66 4.96 12.68
CA GLY A 122 -12.08 4.44 13.98
C GLY A 122 -12.81 3.09 13.94
N ASN A 123 -12.95 2.44 12.79
CA ASN A 123 -13.39 1.05 12.76
C ASN A 123 -12.37 0.12 13.45
N ASN A 124 -12.85 -1.02 13.92
CA ASN A 124 -11.96 -2.07 14.37
C ASN A 124 -11.23 -2.69 13.18
N MET A 125 -10.06 -3.27 13.42
CA MET A 125 -9.35 -4.12 12.47
C MET A 125 -9.03 -5.43 13.15
N GLY A 126 -9.05 -6.54 12.42
CA GLY A 126 -8.68 -7.81 13.02
C GLY A 126 -7.90 -8.70 12.10
N PHE A 127 -7.18 -9.62 12.74
CA PHE A 127 -6.25 -10.52 12.09
C PHE A 127 -6.44 -11.92 12.64
N VAL A 128 -6.03 -12.89 11.84
CA VAL A 128 -5.94 -14.28 12.28
C VAL A 128 -4.56 -14.83 11.92
N LEU A 129 -3.96 -15.47 12.91
CA LEU A 129 -2.71 -16.20 12.79
C LEU A 129 -3.05 -17.69 12.79
N SER A 130 -2.49 -18.41 11.83
CA SER A 130 -2.68 -19.85 11.64
C SER A 130 -1.36 -20.52 11.30
N ASN A 131 -1.27 -21.85 11.44
CA ASN A 131 -0.11 -22.62 11.01
C ASN A 131 -0.40 -23.27 9.64
N PRO A 132 0.20 -22.82 8.53
CA PRO A 132 0.08 -23.49 7.24
C PRO A 132 0.99 -24.72 7.11
N SER A 133 2.11 -24.78 7.84
CA SER A 133 3.15 -25.81 7.71
C SER A 133 4.16 -25.78 8.86
N GLY A 134 4.74 -26.94 9.16
CA GLY A 134 5.66 -27.15 10.28
C GLY A 134 4.97 -27.92 11.41
N THR A 135 5.68 -28.86 12.01
CA THR A 135 5.18 -29.68 13.11
C THR A 135 6.14 -29.57 14.28
N GLY A 136 5.65 -29.19 15.46
CA GLY A 136 6.38 -29.42 16.71
C GLY A 136 6.74 -28.18 17.52
N THR A 137 6.48 -26.96 17.04
CA THR A 137 6.70 -25.76 17.85
C THR A 137 5.51 -24.87 17.93
N ASN A 138 5.28 -24.43 19.16
CA ASN A 138 4.20 -23.54 19.51
C ASN A 138 4.85 -22.25 19.96
N TRP A 139 4.30 -21.13 19.56
CA TRP A 139 4.63 -19.86 20.16
C TRP A 139 3.40 -19.32 20.86
N SER A 140 3.55 -18.97 22.13
CA SER A 140 2.56 -18.24 22.90
C SER A 140 2.79 -16.75 22.80
N ILE A 141 1.76 -16.01 22.37
CA ILE A 141 1.69 -14.56 22.58
C ILE A 141 0.92 -14.31 23.88
N VAL A 142 1.39 -13.33 24.65
CA VAL A 142 0.69 -12.88 25.85
C VAL A 142 -0.22 -11.73 25.46
N ASP A 143 -1.48 -11.81 25.85
CA ASP A 143 -2.43 -10.71 25.66
C ASP A 143 -2.51 -9.78 26.87
N TYR A 144 -3.39 -8.78 26.78
CA TYR A 144 -3.55 -7.75 27.81
C TYR A 144 -3.91 -8.31 29.21
N ALA A 145 -4.47 -9.53 29.29
CA ALA A 145 -4.78 -10.15 30.57
C ALA A 145 -3.53 -10.55 31.36
N GLY A 146 -2.34 -10.56 30.73
CA GLY A 146 -1.05 -10.71 31.40
C GLY A 146 -0.60 -9.50 32.21
N GLY A 147 -1.25 -8.34 32.07
CA GLY A 147 -0.90 -7.10 32.76
C GLY A 147 0.03 -6.19 31.94
N ILE A 148 0.64 -5.22 32.62
CA ILE A 148 1.46 -4.15 32.01
C ILE A 148 2.65 -4.75 31.26
N GLY A 149 2.91 -4.30 30.02
CA GLY A 149 4.03 -4.74 29.20
C GLY A 149 3.74 -5.95 28.30
N HIS A 150 2.48 -6.36 28.24
CA HIS A 150 1.96 -7.43 27.38
C HIS A 150 0.97 -6.91 26.32
N GLU A 151 1.07 -5.62 25.99
CA GLU A 151 0.28 -5.01 24.93
C GLU A 151 0.65 -5.63 23.57
N ILE A 152 -0.36 -5.83 22.74
CA ILE A 152 -0.21 -6.22 21.34
C ILE A 152 -0.46 -4.95 20.54
N ASP A 153 0.57 -4.51 19.81
CA ASP A 153 0.54 -3.24 19.09
C ASP A 153 0.42 -3.48 17.59
N LEU A 154 -0.50 -2.75 16.96
CA LEU A 154 -0.58 -2.62 15.51
C LEU A 154 0.05 -1.28 15.13
N GLU A 155 1.24 -1.31 14.55
CA GLU A 155 1.91 -0.12 14.02
C GLU A 155 1.61 0.01 12.53
N VAL A 156 1.08 1.17 12.11
CA VAL A 156 0.77 1.44 10.70
C VAL A 156 1.29 2.82 10.31
N THR A 157 2.15 2.85 9.29
CA THR A 157 2.53 4.08 8.59
C THR A 157 1.70 4.21 7.33
N PHE A 158 1.02 5.34 7.14
CA PHE A 158 0.18 5.60 5.98
C PHE A 158 0.27 7.06 5.52
N THR A 159 -0.20 7.32 4.31
CA THR A 159 -0.43 8.67 3.79
C THR A 159 -1.89 8.80 3.36
N THR A 160 -2.48 9.96 3.64
CA THR A 160 -3.83 10.34 3.18
C THR A 160 -3.79 11.06 1.84
N ARG A 161 -2.61 11.23 1.23
CA ARG A 161 -2.47 11.81 -0.10
C ARG A 161 -3.08 10.84 -1.12
N THR A 162 -4.35 11.08 -1.45
CA THR A 162 -5.00 10.40 -2.56
C THR A 162 -4.37 10.90 -3.86
N ASN A 163 -3.91 9.98 -4.70
CA ASN A 163 -3.53 10.35 -6.06
C ASN A 163 -4.80 10.78 -6.80
N MET A 164 -4.84 12.05 -7.20
CA MET A 164 -5.99 12.64 -7.89
C MET A 164 -5.95 12.41 -9.40
N LEU A 165 -4.83 11.90 -9.94
CA LEU A 165 -4.73 11.52 -11.34
C LEU A 165 -5.46 10.18 -11.58
N THR A 166 -6.41 10.20 -12.49
CA THR A 166 -6.94 8.99 -13.12
C THR A 166 -5.82 8.34 -13.93
N ASN A 167 -5.62 7.03 -13.75
CA ASN A 167 -4.64 6.26 -14.51
C ASN A 167 -3.22 6.89 -14.52
N GLY A 168 -2.77 7.42 -13.38
CA GLY A 168 -1.44 8.05 -13.29
C GLY A 168 -0.25 7.10 -13.54
N GLY A 169 -0.50 5.78 -13.55
CA GLY A 169 0.47 4.75 -13.93
C GLY A 169 0.37 4.29 -15.38
N PHE A 170 -0.60 4.81 -16.16
CA PHE A 170 -0.79 4.50 -17.59
C PHE A 170 -1.08 3.02 -17.91
N GLU A 171 -1.69 2.28 -16.99
CA GLU A 171 -1.97 0.85 -17.15
C GLU A 171 -3.40 0.55 -17.64
N LEU A 172 -4.30 1.54 -17.58
CA LEU A 172 -5.71 1.37 -17.94
C LEU A 172 -5.99 1.83 -19.38
N GLY A 173 -6.80 1.04 -20.08
CA GLY A 173 -7.29 1.30 -21.44
C GLY A 173 -6.91 0.19 -22.43
N THR A 174 -7.42 0.30 -23.66
CA THR A 174 -7.03 -0.61 -24.74
C THR A 174 -5.71 -0.14 -25.34
N TYR A 175 -4.63 -0.85 -25.03
CA TYR A 175 -3.30 -0.50 -25.50
C TYR A 175 -3.25 -0.33 -27.02
N SER A 176 -2.75 0.83 -27.45
CA SER A 176 -2.35 1.08 -28.83
C SER A 176 -1.19 2.08 -28.83
N PRO A 177 -0.11 1.85 -29.58
CA PRO A 177 1.08 2.71 -29.51
C PRO A 177 0.78 4.17 -29.80
N GLY A 178 -0.07 4.49 -30.77
CA GLY A 178 -0.45 5.88 -31.10
C GLY A 178 -1.71 6.40 -30.39
N GLY A 179 -2.28 5.60 -29.48
CA GLY A 179 -3.49 5.95 -28.73
C GLY A 179 -3.19 6.64 -27.40
N GLU A 180 -4.26 7.08 -26.76
CA GLU A 180 -4.20 7.75 -25.46
C GLU A 180 -4.58 6.74 -24.35
N PRO A 181 -3.81 6.64 -23.26
CA PRO A 181 -4.24 5.89 -22.08
C PRO A 181 -5.54 6.45 -21.52
N ASP A 182 -6.37 5.62 -20.88
CA ASP A 182 -7.64 6.07 -20.30
C ASP A 182 -7.40 7.26 -19.35
N GLY A 183 -8.14 8.36 -19.53
CA GLY A 183 -8.04 9.55 -18.67
C GLY A 183 -6.94 10.55 -19.05
N TRP A 184 -6.17 10.29 -20.11
CA TRP A 184 -5.14 11.21 -20.61
C TRP A 184 -5.46 11.68 -22.03
N GLN A 185 -5.04 12.91 -22.34
CA GLN A 185 -5.17 13.53 -23.65
C GLN A 185 -3.80 14.07 -24.11
N ARG A 186 -3.60 14.23 -25.41
CA ARG A 186 -2.39 14.88 -25.95
C ARG A 186 -2.65 16.29 -26.46
N ASP A 187 -1.69 17.17 -26.24
CA ASP A 187 -1.67 18.53 -26.77
C ASP A 187 -0.29 18.88 -27.30
N ALA A 188 -0.25 19.66 -28.37
CA ALA A 188 0.99 20.16 -28.94
C ALA A 188 0.77 21.48 -29.67
N PHE A 189 1.77 22.36 -29.63
CA PHE A 189 1.81 23.57 -30.46
C PHE A 189 1.72 23.23 -31.95
N ASN A 190 2.45 22.19 -32.38
CA ASN A 190 2.28 21.58 -33.69
C ASN A 190 2.26 20.05 -33.59
N TYR A 191 1.10 19.44 -33.82
CA TYR A 191 0.92 17.99 -33.75
C TYR A 191 1.78 17.19 -34.74
N SER A 192 2.14 17.77 -35.89
CA SER A 192 2.99 17.09 -36.87
C SER A 192 4.47 17.04 -36.46
N ASN A 193 4.86 17.82 -35.45
CA ASN A 193 6.24 17.96 -34.99
C ASN A 193 6.54 17.13 -33.74
N ALA A 194 5.56 16.39 -33.20
CA ALA A 194 5.73 15.49 -32.07
C ALA A 194 5.01 14.17 -32.28
N GLU A 195 5.68 13.08 -31.94
CA GLU A 195 5.11 11.74 -31.89
C GLU A 195 4.77 11.40 -30.43
N PHE A 196 3.52 11.04 -30.19
CA PHE A 196 3.00 10.60 -28.89
C PHE A 196 2.88 9.08 -28.90
N THR A 197 3.51 8.41 -27.94
CA THR A 197 3.47 6.96 -27.83
C THR A 197 3.02 6.52 -26.44
N TRP A 198 2.01 5.65 -26.38
CA TRP A 198 1.78 4.83 -25.19
C TRP A 198 2.76 3.65 -25.27
N ASP A 199 3.81 3.67 -24.44
CA ASP A 199 4.96 2.78 -24.53
C ASP A 199 4.80 1.60 -23.58
N ASN A 200 5.07 0.37 -24.06
CA ASN A 200 5.09 -0.86 -23.26
C ASN A 200 6.48 -1.52 -23.23
N THR A 201 7.51 -0.83 -23.70
CA THR A 201 8.90 -1.30 -23.75
C THR A 201 9.76 -0.68 -22.65
N GLN A 202 9.35 0.49 -22.14
CA GLN A 202 9.99 1.16 -21.01
C GLN A 202 8.93 1.68 -20.04
N SER A 203 9.13 1.42 -18.76
CA SER A 203 8.31 1.92 -17.65
C SER A 203 9.20 2.13 -16.42
N HIS A 204 8.73 2.93 -15.45
CA HIS A 204 9.38 3.04 -14.15
C HIS A 204 8.82 2.00 -13.16
N VAL A 205 7.50 1.92 -13.07
CA VAL A 205 6.72 0.92 -12.32
C VAL A 205 5.58 0.47 -13.22
N GLY A 206 5.21 -0.81 -13.16
CA GLY A 206 4.20 -1.39 -14.05
C GLY A 206 4.79 -1.78 -15.40
N GLU A 207 3.93 -1.95 -16.39
CA GLU A 207 4.28 -2.41 -17.74
C GLU A 207 4.33 -1.28 -18.77
N LYS A 208 3.79 -0.09 -18.47
CA LYS A 208 3.59 0.97 -19.45
C LYS A 208 4.08 2.33 -18.99
N SER A 209 4.31 3.22 -19.95
CA SER A 209 4.56 4.64 -19.74
C SER A 209 4.04 5.45 -20.94
N VAL A 210 4.14 6.78 -20.86
CA VAL A 210 3.86 7.66 -22.01
C VAL A 210 5.14 8.34 -22.48
N LYS A 211 5.29 8.48 -23.78
CA LYS A 211 6.47 9.02 -24.45
C LYS A 211 6.08 10.13 -25.41
N ILE A 212 6.98 11.12 -25.53
CA ILE A 212 6.94 12.16 -26.55
C ILE A 212 8.30 12.14 -27.26
N SER A 213 8.30 12.06 -28.59
CA SER A 213 9.50 12.19 -29.42
C SER A 213 9.34 13.38 -30.36
N ALA A 214 10.34 14.25 -30.47
CA ALA A 214 10.33 15.38 -31.39
C ALA A 214 11.75 15.60 -31.95
N SER A 215 11.89 15.62 -33.27
CA SER A 215 13.17 15.89 -33.97
C SER A 215 13.38 17.38 -34.27
N ILE A 216 12.36 18.20 -34.05
CA ILE A 216 12.38 19.66 -34.17
C ILE A 216 11.73 20.27 -32.92
N PRO A 217 12.10 21.50 -32.53
CA PRO A 217 11.53 22.15 -31.35
C PRO A 217 10.00 22.19 -31.41
N ASN A 218 9.37 21.75 -30.32
CA ASN A 218 7.92 21.75 -30.18
C ASN A 218 7.56 21.84 -28.69
N ASP A 219 6.39 22.39 -28.42
CA ASP A 219 5.77 22.33 -27.09
C ASP A 219 4.70 21.24 -27.13
N ALA A 220 4.96 20.10 -26.50
CA ALA A 220 4.14 18.89 -26.60
C ALA A 220 4.02 18.22 -25.24
N ARG A 221 2.83 17.71 -24.91
CA ARG A 221 2.49 17.25 -23.56
C ARG A 221 1.33 16.26 -23.53
N TRP A 222 1.35 15.40 -22.52
CA TRP A 222 0.20 14.64 -22.07
C TRP A 222 -0.51 15.43 -20.97
N ILE A 223 -1.82 15.58 -21.05
CA ILE A 223 -2.64 16.41 -20.15
C ILE A 223 -3.74 15.55 -19.53
N GLN A 224 -4.06 15.87 -18.28
CA GLN A 224 -5.27 15.42 -17.61
C GLN A 224 -5.86 16.59 -16.80
N ILE A 225 -7.19 16.73 -16.84
CA ILE A 225 -7.91 17.69 -16.01
C ILE A 225 -8.21 17.04 -14.67
N VAL A 226 -7.75 17.66 -13.58
CA VAL A 226 -7.93 17.17 -12.21
C VAL A 226 -8.73 18.20 -11.41
N PRO A 227 -9.89 17.84 -10.82
CA PRO A 227 -10.64 18.76 -9.99
C PRO A 227 -9.90 19.03 -8.69
N VAL A 228 -9.67 20.31 -8.37
CA VAL A 228 -8.98 20.76 -7.16
C VAL A 228 -9.87 21.72 -6.36
N HIS A 229 -9.55 21.91 -5.09
CA HIS A 229 -10.20 22.87 -4.20
C HIS A 229 -9.34 24.12 -4.09
N THR A 230 -9.96 25.30 -4.17
CA THR A 230 -9.29 26.59 -3.99
C THR A 230 -8.65 26.69 -2.61
N ASN A 231 -7.52 27.38 -2.52
CA ASN A 231 -6.72 27.59 -1.32
C ASN A 231 -6.34 26.27 -0.62
N THR A 232 -6.00 25.25 -1.40
CA THR A 232 -5.58 23.93 -0.90
C THR A 232 -4.21 23.60 -1.46
N ASP A 233 -3.32 23.10 -0.59
CA ASP A 233 -1.97 22.70 -0.96
C ASP A 233 -1.99 21.31 -1.63
N TYR A 234 -1.36 21.23 -2.79
CA TYR A 234 -1.22 20.03 -3.59
C TYR A 234 0.24 19.79 -3.95
N ARG A 235 0.58 18.53 -4.25
CA ARG A 235 1.83 18.14 -4.88
C ARG A 235 1.54 17.47 -6.22
N LEU A 236 2.08 18.03 -7.30
CA LEU A 236 2.18 17.35 -8.59
C LEU A 236 3.55 16.66 -8.66
N SER A 237 3.57 15.35 -8.91
CA SER A 237 4.83 14.59 -8.97
C SER A 237 4.76 13.43 -9.95
N GLY A 238 5.92 13.02 -10.45
CA GLY A 238 6.03 11.90 -11.38
C GLY A 238 7.49 11.53 -11.64
N TRP A 239 7.68 10.54 -12.51
CA TRP A 239 9.00 10.11 -12.97
C TRP A 239 9.17 10.50 -14.43
N ILE A 240 10.29 11.12 -14.78
CA ILE A 240 10.64 11.48 -16.15
C ILE A 240 11.94 10.77 -16.52
N LYS A 241 11.98 10.19 -17.72
CA LYS A 241 13.21 9.71 -18.36
C LYS A 241 13.42 10.52 -19.63
N THR A 242 14.66 10.92 -19.92
CA THR A 242 14.99 11.67 -21.13
C THR A 242 16.07 10.97 -21.93
N ILE A 243 15.97 11.03 -23.26
CA ILE A 243 16.99 10.55 -24.19
C ILE A 243 17.24 11.71 -25.15
N GLU A 244 18.45 12.27 -25.11
CA GLU A 244 18.90 13.31 -26.05
C GLU A 244 17.96 14.54 -26.15
N VAL A 245 17.35 14.95 -25.02
CA VAL A 245 16.51 16.16 -24.98
C VAL A 245 17.40 17.39 -25.06
N ASN A 246 17.37 18.08 -26.19
CA ASN A 246 18.15 19.31 -26.40
C ASN A 246 17.53 20.48 -25.63
N GLY A 247 18.33 21.13 -24.79
CA GLY A 247 17.90 22.23 -23.92
C GLY A 247 18.70 23.52 -24.09
N GLU A 248 19.32 23.74 -25.26
CA GLU A 248 20.19 24.90 -25.47
C GLU A 248 19.42 26.09 -26.07
N GLY A 249 19.41 27.22 -25.36
CA GLY A 249 18.87 28.50 -25.82
C GLY A 249 17.95 29.21 -24.81
N PRO A 250 17.69 30.52 -24.97
CA PRO A 250 16.69 31.22 -24.16
C PRO A 250 15.29 30.63 -24.42
N GLY A 251 14.56 30.30 -23.35
CA GLY A 251 13.19 29.76 -23.46
C GLY A 251 13.08 28.24 -23.62
N THR A 252 14.16 27.48 -23.38
CA THR A 252 14.11 26.01 -23.35
C THR A 252 13.56 25.51 -22.02
N ALA A 253 12.51 24.68 -22.07
CA ALA A 253 11.83 24.15 -20.88
C ALA A 253 12.27 22.74 -20.47
N GLY A 254 12.99 22.01 -21.34
CA GLY A 254 13.32 20.59 -21.15
C GLY A 254 12.07 19.72 -20.97
N ALA A 255 12.25 18.48 -20.50
CA ALA A 255 11.15 17.64 -20.07
C ALA A 255 10.78 17.97 -18.61
N ASN A 256 9.53 18.34 -18.36
CA ASN A 256 9.04 18.72 -17.02
C ASN A 256 7.59 18.26 -16.82
N ILE A 257 7.12 18.35 -15.58
CA ILE A 257 5.69 18.34 -15.24
C ILE A 257 5.30 19.74 -14.76
N GLY A 258 4.09 20.18 -15.07
CA GLY A 258 3.63 21.52 -14.71
C GLY A 258 2.12 21.68 -14.76
N LEU A 259 1.66 22.84 -14.31
CA LEU A 259 0.25 23.21 -14.31
C LEU A 259 -0.12 23.89 -15.62
N TYR A 260 -1.01 23.24 -16.38
CA TYR A 260 -1.45 23.75 -17.68
C TYR A 260 -2.08 25.13 -17.57
N GLY A 261 -1.71 26.04 -18.47
CA GLY A 261 -2.18 27.43 -18.48
C GLY A 261 -1.43 28.37 -17.53
N THR A 262 -0.39 27.88 -16.85
CA THR A 262 0.49 28.68 -15.98
C THR A 262 1.96 28.55 -16.41
N TRP A 263 2.86 29.22 -15.69
CA TRP A 263 4.31 29.03 -15.81
C TRP A 263 4.89 28.09 -14.74
N ASP A 264 4.04 27.50 -13.91
CA ASP A 264 4.49 26.66 -12.80
C ASP A 264 4.82 25.25 -13.30
N HIS A 265 6.09 24.89 -13.21
CA HIS A 265 6.59 23.58 -13.60
C HIS A 265 7.83 23.19 -12.80
N THR A 266 8.19 21.91 -12.82
CA THR A 266 9.47 21.43 -12.27
C THR A 266 10.64 21.90 -13.12
N THR A 267 11.85 21.92 -12.56
CA THR A 267 13.07 22.10 -13.37
C THR A 267 13.09 21.12 -14.54
N GLY A 268 13.30 21.63 -15.74
CA GLY A 268 13.37 20.85 -16.96
C GLY A 268 14.57 19.90 -16.99
N LEU A 269 14.32 18.63 -17.28
CA LEU A 269 15.38 17.66 -17.57
C LEU A 269 15.81 17.80 -19.03
N VAL A 270 17.12 17.90 -19.22
CA VAL A 270 17.79 18.00 -20.52
C VAL A 270 18.84 16.89 -20.63
N ARG A 271 19.29 16.61 -21.85
CA ARG A 271 20.21 15.50 -22.18
C ARG A 271 19.58 14.14 -21.85
N THR A 272 20.41 13.14 -21.60
CA THR A 272 19.99 11.79 -21.24
C THR A 272 20.03 11.63 -19.73
N ASN A 273 18.88 11.29 -19.15
CA ASN A 273 18.74 10.97 -17.72
C ASN A 273 17.95 9.66 -17.62
N ASP A 274 18.31 8.81 -16.66
CA ASP A 274 17.44 7.69 -16.29
C ASP A 274 16.19 8.22 -15.56
N TRP A 275 15.25 7.34 -15.23
CA TRP A 275 14.05 7.71 -14.48
C TRP A 275 14.38 8.56 -13.25
N THR A 276 13.94 9.81 -13.29
CA THR A 276 14.21 10.81 -12.27
C THR A 276 12.89 11.29 -11.68
N TYR A 277 12.77 11.19 -10.36
CA TYR A 277 11.60 11.70 -9.65
C TYR A 277 11.63 13.22 -9.62
N VAL A 278 10.53 13.84 -10.05
CA VAL A 278 10.33 15.28 -10.04
C VAL A 278 9.01 15.61 -9.34
N TYR A 279 8.96 16.74 -8.65
CA TYR A 279 7.75 17.22 -8.02
C TYR A 279 7.74 18.75 -7.91
N MET A 280 6.55 19.31 -7.83
CA MET A 280 6.30 20.68 -7.44
C MET A 280 5.12 20.72 -6.46
N ASP A 281 5.20 21.62 -5.49
CA ASP A 281 4.09 21.95 -4.60
C ASP A 281 3.40 23.21 -5.11
N PHE A 282 2.08 23.25 -5.05
CA PHE A 282 1.29 24.41 -5.47
C PHE A 282 0.04 24.56 -4.62
N ASN A 283 -0.48 25.78 -4.57
CA ASN A 283 -1.75 26.10 -3.92
C ASN A 283 -2.75 26.52 -5.01
N SER A 284 -3.92 25.87 -5.05
CA SER A 284 -4.93 26.09 -6.12
C SER A 284 -5.81 27.31 -5.90
#